data_AF-A0A8B6CT86-F1
#
_entry.id   AF-A0A8B6CT86-F1
#
_cell.length_a   1.000
_cell.length_b   1.000
_cell.length_c   1.000
_cell.angle_alpha   90.00
_cell.angle_beta   90.00
_cell.angle_gamma   90.00
#
_symmetry.space_group_name_H-M   'P 1'
#
loop_
_entity.id
_entity.type
_entity.pdbx_description
1 polymer ?
#
loop_
_entity_poly.entity_id
_entity_poly.type
_entity_poly.pdbx_seq_one_letter_code
_entity_poly.pdbx_strand_id
1 'polypeptide(L)'
;MEILYIIGLTWTDNDILQLYTDSAGNAELGCGSYFNGKWAQFKWPDSWVGLHILQDITFLELIPILLALCIWAPLLKNSKILFRTDNIALVDILNKRTSKSKRVMSIIRPFVLRSMNYNIQFKAKHIVGAKNNIADALSRFQLEKFKRLAPLAEDTPEIIPQEFIDLISKVKLTD
;
A
#
# COMPACT_ATOMS: atom_id res chain seq x y z
N MET A 1 21.92 8.16 -22.51
CA MET A 1 21.19 7.77 -21.28
C MET A 1 21.77 8.59 -20.14
N GLU A 2 21.07 9.63 -19.72
CA GLU A 2 21.43 10.34 -18.48
C GLU A 2 21.11 9.41 -17.30
N ILE A 3 22.15 9.09 -16.53
CA ILE A 3 21.98 8.47 -15.22
C ILE A 3 21.42 9.57 -14.33
N LEU A 4 20.10 9.61 -14.16
CA LEU A 4 19.46 10.52 -13.23
C LEU A 4 19.93 10.16 -11.82
N TYR A 5 20.90 10.90 -11.29
CA TYR A 5 21.44 10.69 -9.96
C TYR A 5 20.37 11.06 -8.93
N ILE A 6 19.65 10.06 -8.42
CA ILE A 6 18.61 10.20 -7.39
C ILE A 6 19.12 10.90 -6.12
N ILE A 7 20.44 10.98 -5.92
CA ILE A 7 21.06 11.61 -4.75
C ILE A 7 20.50 13.02 -4.51
N GLY A 8 20.23 13.81 -5.55
CA GLY A 8 19.68 15.18 -5.44
C GLY A 8 18.17 15.29 -5.21
N LEU A 9 17.40 14.19 -5.30
CA LEU A 9 15.94 14.26 -5.15
C LEU A 9 15.51 14.43 -3.69
N THR A 10 14.46 15.22 -3.47
CA THR A 10 13.80 15.39 -2.18
C THR A 10 12.88 14.22 -1.88
N TRP A 11 12.72 13.89 -0.60
CA TRP A 11 11.72 12.93 -0.16
C TRP A 11 10.33 13.54 -0.32
N THR A 12 9.47 12.87 -1.07
CA THR A 12 8.05 13.23 -1.23
C THR A 12 7.21 12.33 -0.33
N ASP A 13 6.37 12.93 0.50
CA ASP A 13 5.43 12.19 1.33
C ASP A 13 4.05 12.11 0.68
N ASN A 14 3.15 11.42 1.37
CA ASN A 14 1.76 11.24 0.98
C ASN A 14 1.03 12.55 0.67
N ASP A 15 1.36 13.68 1.31
CA ASP A 15 0.63 14.94 1.10
C ASP A 15 1.04 15.60 -0.21
N ILE A 16 2.32 15.48 -0.58
CA ILE A 16 2.85 15.99 -1.85
C ILE A 16 2.50 15.04 -3.00
N LEU A 17 2.69 13.74 -2.78
CA LEU A 17 2.47 12.70 -3.79
C LEU A 17 0.98 12.38 -3.98
N GLN A 18 0.14 12.77 -3.02
CA GLN A 18 -1.24 12.32 -2.88
C GLN A 18 -1.37 10.79 -2.90
N LEU A 19 -0.43 10.08 -2.25
CA LEU A 19 -0.41 8.63 -2.13
C LEU A 19 -0.92 8.20 -0.76
N TYR A 20 -2.11 7.61 -0.75
CA TYR A 20 -2.87 7.28 0.45
C TYR A 20 -3.23 5.79 0.44
N THR A 21 -2.92 5.06 1.50
CA THR A 21 -3.15 3.60 1.59
C THR A 21 -3.78 3.22 2.91
N ASP A 22 -4.79 2.36 2.90
CA ASP A 22 -5.44 1.88 4.12
C ASP A 22 -6.03 0.48 3.94
N SER A 23 -6.23 -0.21 5.05
CA SER A 23 -6.75 -1.59 5.11
C SER A 23 -7.74 -1.76 6.25
N ALA A 24 -8.80 -2.54 6.04
CA ALA A 24 -9.79 -2.85 7.07
C ALA A 24 -9.66 -4.30 7.56
N GLY A 25 -9.63 -4.52 8.88
CA GLY A 25 -9.53 -5.86 9.49
C GLY A 25 -10.84 -6.66 9.54
N ASN A 26 -11.67 -6.60 8.49
CA ASN A 26 -12.95 -7.31 8.40
C ASN A 26 -13.07 -8.03 7.05
N ALA A 27 -13.50 -9.30 7.06
CA ALA A 27 -13.56 -10.15 5.88
C ALA A 27 -14.51 -9.67 4.77
N GLU A 28 -15.52 -8.87 5.10
CA GLU A 28 -16.43 -8.26 4.11
C GLU A 28 -15.80 -7.06 3.40
N LEU A 29 -14.69 -6.56 3.92
CA LEU A 29 -13.98 -5.37 3.46
C LEU A 29 -12.67 -5.77 2.76
N GLY A 30 -11.69 -4.86 2.77
CA GLY A 30 -10.52 -4.98 1.94
C GLY A 30 -9.47 -3.93 2.26
N CYS A 31 -8.72 -3.57 1.22
CA CYS A 31 -7.82 -2.44 1.25
C CYS A 31 -8.09 -1.48 0.11
N GLY A 32 -7.62 -0.25 0.29
CA GLY A 32 -7.76 0.84 -0.64
C GLY A 32 -6.45 1.59 -0.82
N SER A 33 -6.15 1.94 -2.07
CA SER A 33 -5.03 2.79 -2.42
C SER A 33 -5.51 3.92 -3.33
N TYR A 34 -5.03 5.13 -3.07
CA TYR A 34 -5.28 6.32 -3.90
C TYR A 34 -3.96 6.98 -4.24
N PHE A 35 -3.81 7.45 -5.47
CA PHE A 35 -2.65 8.16 -5.97
C PHE A 35 -3.07 9.24 -6.98
N ASN A 36 -3.03 10.51 -6.58
CA ASN A 36 -3.21 11.66 -7.47
C ASN A 36 -4.42 11.53 -8.43
N GLY A 37 -5.60 11.24 -7.88
CA GLY A 37 -6.85 11.06 -8.62
C GLY A 37 -7.12 9.62 -9.08
N LYS A 38 -6.08 8.78 -9.15
CA LYS A 38 -6.17 7.35 -9.45
C LYS A 38 -6.47 6.57 -8.18
N TRP A 39 -7.19 5.47 -8.30
CA TRP A 39 -7.54 4.67 -7.13
C TRP A 39 -7.73 3.20 -7.47
N ALA A 40 -7.51 2.35 -6.47
CA ALA A 40 -7.78 0.93 -6.52
C ALA A 40 -8.31 0.47 -5.16
N GLN A 41 -9.17 -0.55 -5.18
CA GLN A 41 -9.60 -1.23 -3.97
C GLN A 41 -9.61 -2.74 -4.21
N PHE A 42 -9.17 -3.51 -3.23
CA PHE A 42 -9.09 -4.97 -3.33
C PHE A 42 -9.82 -5.59 -2.15
N LYS A 43 -10.81 -6.44 -2.44
CA LYS A 43 -11.56 -7.15 -1.40
C LYS A 43 -10.72 -8.30 -0.87
N TRP A 44 -10.78 -8.55 0.43
CA TRP A 44 -10.09 -9.71 0.97
C TRP A 44 -10.62 -11.02 0.36
N PRO A 45 -9.74 -12.00 0.12
CA PRO A 45 -10.17 -13.31 -0.35
C PRO A 45 -11.18 -13.94 0.62
N ASP A 46 -12.22 -14.60 0.09
CA ASP A 46 -13.19 -15.31 0.93
C ASP A 46 -12.53 -16.42 1.76
N SER A 47 -11.36 -16.93 1.34
CA SER A 47 -10.57 -17.89 2.11
C SER A 47 -9.99 -17.33 3.41
N TRP A 48 -10.06 -16.01 3.65
CA TRP A 48 -9.60 -15.37 4.87
C TRP A 48 -10.71 -15.23 5.92
N VAL A 49 -11.97 -15.50 5.55
CA VAL A 49 -13.13 -15.39 6.44
C VAL A 49 -12.92 -16.28 7.68
N GLY A 50 -13.06 -15.67 8.87
CA GLY A 50 -12.90 -16.37 10.15
C GLY A 50 -11.46 -16.69 10.55
N LEU A 51 -10.45 -16.25 9.79
CA LEU A 51 -9.04 -16.50 10.10
C LEU A 51 -8.37 -15.33 10.83
N HIS A 52 -7.39 -15.65 11.68
CA HIS A 52 -6.61 -14.66 12.44
C HIS A 52 -5.76 -13.72 11.58
N ILE A 53 -5.57 -14.04 10.29
CA ILE A 53 -4.86 -13.16 9.35
C ILE A 53 -5.49 -11.76 9.28
N LEU A 54 -6.81 -11.63 9.47
CA LEU A 54 -7.52 -10.35 9.46
C LEU A 54 -7.31 -9.53 10.75
N GLN A 55 -6.66 -10.11 11.77
CA GLN A 55 -6.27 -9.42 13.00
C GLN A 55 -4.81 -8.95 12.97
N ASP A 56 -4.03 -9.38 11.97
CA ASP A 56 -2.64 -8.99 11.77
C ASP A 56 -2.56 -7.62 11.08
N ILE A 57 -2.84 -6.55 11.83
CA ILE A 57 -2.95 -5.17 11.31
C ILE A 57 -1.69 -4.75 10.56
N THR A 58 -0.50 -5.12 11.04
CA THR A 58 0.77 -4.75 10.38
C THR A 58 0.90 -5.41 9.01
N PHE A 59 0.48 -6.68 8.89
CA PHE A 59 0.42 -7.35 7.61
C PHE A 59 -0.62 -6.71 6.69
N LEU A 60 -1.83 -6.44 7.19
CA LEU A 60 -2.91 -5.85 6.39
C LEU A 60 -2.55 -4.47 5.84
N GLU A 61 -1.95 -3.59 6.65
CA GLU A 61 -1.56 -2.23 6.24
C GLU A 61 -0.43 -2.23 5.19
N LEU A 62 0.37 -3.30 5.15
CA LEU A 62 1.42 -3.44 4.14
C LEU A 62 0.85 -3.80 2.75
N ILE A 63 -0.29 -4.47 2.69
CA ILE A 63 -0.91 -4.89 1.42
C ILE A 63 -1.27 -3.72 0.50
N PRO A 64 -1.99 -2.66 0.92
CA PRO A 64 -2.31 -1.54 0.03
C PRO A 64 -1.06 -0.75 -0.40
N ILE A 65 0.01 -0.75 0.40
CA ILE A 65 1.31 -0.19 0.01
C ILE A 65 1.92 -1.00 -1.15
N LEU A 66 1.88 -2.33 -1.06
CA LEU A 66 2.30 -3.18 -2.18
C LEU A 66 1.40 -3.01 -3.40
N LEU A 67 0.08 -2.96 -3.22
CA LEU A 67 -0.89 -2.74 -4.31
C LEU A 67 -0.57 -1.46 -5.08
N ALA A 68 -0.32 -0.37 -4.35
CA ALA A 68 0.06 0.91 -4.94
C ALA A 68 1.34 0.81 -5.78
N LEU A 69 2.37 0.10 -5.31
CA LEU A 69 3.57 -0.12 -6.13
C LEU A 69 3.32 -1.07 -7.31
N CYS A 70 2.51 -2.11 -7.16
CA CYS A 70 2.17 -3.01 -8.26
C CYS A 70 1.53 -2.26 -9.43
N ILE A 71 0.68 -1.28 -9.15
CA ILE A 71 -0.02 -0.49 -10.18
C ILE A 71 0.85 0.70 -10.64
N TRP A 72 1.40 1.48 -9.69
CA TRP A 72 1.94 2.81 -9.98
C TRP A 72 3.46 2.92 -9.92
N ALA A 73 4.22 1.83 -9.69
CA ALA A 73 5.68 1.90 -9.73
C ALA A 73 6.26 2.49 -11.04
N PRO A 74 5.69 2.27 -12.24
CA PRO A 74 6.11 2.98 -13.45
C PRO A 74 5.99 4.50 -13.36
N LEU A 75 4.93 5.01 -12.72
CA LEU A 75 4.68 6.44 -12.52
C LEU A 75 5.53 7.02 -11.39
N LEU A 76 5.91 6.18 -10.43
CA LEU A 76 6.75 6.53 -9.30
C LEU A 76 8.24 6.31 -9.57
N LYS A 77 8.63 5.94 -10.81
CA LYS A 77 10.00 5.58 -11.16
C LYS A 77 10.98 6.70 -10.82
N ASN A 78 12.16 6.32 -10.33
CA ASN A 78 13.23 7.24 -9.94
C ASN A 78 12.84 8.25 -8.84
N SER A 79 11.97 7.88 -7.90
CA SER A 79 11.52 8.78 -6.83
C SER A 79 12.06 8.41 -5.45
N LYS A 80 11.92 9.34 -4.49
CA LYS A 80 12.12 9.09 -3.06
C LYS A 80 10.78 9.26 -2.34
N ILE A 81 10.23 8.18 -1.81
CA ILE A 81 8.90 8.15 -1.18
C ILE A 81 9.04 8.01 0.33
N LEU A 82 8.38 8.91 1.07
CA LEU A 82 8.23 8.84 2.52
C LEU A 82 6.83 8.32 2.86
N PHE A 83 6.74 7.07 3.29
CA PHE A 83 5.51 6.50 3.82
C PHE A 83 5.27 7.00 5.24
N ARG A 84 4.08 7.57 5.49
CA ARG A 84 3.65 7.97 6.83
C ARG A 84 2.60 6.98 7.33
N THR A 85 2.80 6.46 8.53
CA THR A 85 1.89 5.51 9.19
C THR A 85 1.97 5.73 10.70
N ASP A 86 0.90 5.46 11.43
CA ASP A 86 0.85 5.42 12.89
C ASP A 86 1.23 4.03 13.45
N ASN A 87 1.48 3.05 12.59
CA ASN A 87 1.98 1.74 12.99
C ASN A 87 3.51 1.71 13.08
N ILE A 88 4.02 1.82 14.31
CA ILE A 88 5.46 1.79 14.60
C ILE A 88 6.13 0.50 14.11
N ALA A 89 5.46 -0.65 14.18
CA ALA A 89 6.02 -1.91 13.70
C ALA A 89 6.21 -1.88 12.18
N LEU A 90 5.24 -1.33 11.44
CA LEU A 90 5.33 -1.15 9.99
C LEU A 90 6.45 -0.18 9.61
N VAL A 91 6.64 0.91 10.36
CA VAL A 91 7.78 1.84 10.17
C VAL A 91 9.10 1.09 10.25
N ASP A 92 9.26 0.28 11.29
CA ASP A 92 10.46 -0.51 11.52
C ASP A 92 10.72 -1.53 10.41
N ILE A 93 9.67 -2.26 10.01
CA ILE A 93 9.73 -3.26 8.94
C ILE A 93 10.12 -2.63 7.61
N LEU A 94 9.52 -1.51 7.23
CA LEU A 94 9.83 -0.81 5.99
C LEU A 94 11.26 -0.28 6.00
N ASN A 95 11.68 0.38 7.08
CA ASN A 95 13.03 0.96 7.16
C ASN A 95 14.13 -0.12 7.19
N LYS A 96 13.91 -1.23 7.91
CA LYS A 96 14.86 -2.36 7.99
C LYS A 96 14.73 -3.33 6.82
N ARG A 97 13.65 -3.27 6.04
CA ARG A 97 13.32 -4.17 4.92
C ARG A 97 13.26 -5.64 5.34
N THR A 98 12.87 -5.91 6.58
CA THR A 98 12.87 -7.26 7.15
C THR A 98 11.86 -7.41 8.29
N SER A 99 11.42 -8.65 8.53
CA SER A 99 10.55 -9.06 9.62
C SER A 99 10.82 -10.52 9.98
N LYS A 100 10.57 -10.91 11.24
CA LYS A 100 10.59 -12.32 11.64
C LYS A 100 9.38 -13.09 11.10
N SER A 101 8.27 -12.40 10.83
CA SER A 101 7.06 -13.01 10.28
C SER A 101 7.28 -13.42 8.83
N LYS A 102 7.15 -14.72 8.54
CA LYS A 102 7.21 -15.24 7.16
C LYS A 102 6.09 -14.64 6.30
N ARG A 103 4.91 -14.41 6.89
CA ARG A 103 3.76 -13.79 6.23
C ARG A 103 4.09 -12.37 5.78
N VAL A 104 4.58 -11.53 6.70
CA VAL A 104 5.02 -10.16 6.36
C VAL A 104 6.15 -10.17 5.32
N MET A 105 7.13 -11.08 5.48
CA MET A 105 8.23 -11.20 4.51
C MET A 105 7.80 -11.68 3.13
N SER A 106 6.64 -12.33 2.99
CA SER A 106 6.09 -12.66 1.67
C SER A 106 5.64 -11.43 0.88
N ILE A 107 5.35 -10.32 1.57
CA ILE A 107 4.96 -9.04 0.97
C ILE A 107 6.16 -8.08 0.88
N ILE A 108 7.02 -8.01 1.91
CA ILE A 108 8.21 -7.14 1.90
C ILE A 108 9.18 -7.48 0.77
N ARG A 109 9.42 -8.77 0.49
CA ARG A 109 10.33 -9.17 -0.59
C ARG A 109 9.91 -8.64 -1.96
N PRO A 110 8.69 -8.90 -2.47
CA PRO A 110 8.25 -8.35 -3.75
C PRO A 110 8.16 -6.82 -3.73
N PHE A 111 7.78 -6.21 -2.59
CA PHE A 111 7.79 -4.75 -2.42
C PHE A 111 9.20 -4.15 -2.63
N VAL A 112 10.22 -4.70 -1.97
CA VAL A 112 11.62 -4.27 -2.10
C VAL A 112 12.15 -4.50 -3.51
N LEU A 113 11.90 -5.69 -4.09
CA LEU A 113 12.33 -6.02 -5.45
C LEU A 113 11.73 -5.07 -6.48
N ARG A 114 10.42 -4.79 -6.39
CA ARG A 114 9.75 -3.83 -7.27
C ARG A 114 10.31 -2.44 -7.11
N SER A 115 10.53 -1.99 -5.87
CA SER A 115 11.15 -0.70 -5.60
C SER A 115 12.52 -0.58 -6.27
N MET A 116 13.35 -1.63 -6.19
CA MET A 116 14.65 -1.65 -6.87
C MET A 116 14.53 -1.60 -8.39
N ASN A 117 13.61 -2.39 -8.98
CA ASN A 117 13.41 -2.43 -10.44
C ASN A 117 13.00 -1.07 -11.03
N TYR A 118 12.24 -0.28 -10.28
CA TYR A 118 11.83 1.07 -10.67
C TYR A 118 12.70 2.18 -10.08
N ASN A 119 13.81 1.82 -9.42
CA ASN A 119 14.74 2.76 -8.81
C ASN A 119 14.04 3.72 -7.82
N ILE A 120 13.10 3.17 -7.04
CA ILE A 120 12.34 3.88 -6.01
C ILE A 120 13.06 3.71 -4.68
N GLN A 121 13.47 4.82 -4.08
CA GLN A 121 13.91 4.80 -2.69
C GLN A 121 12.72 5.06 -1.80
N PHE A 122 12.61 4.30 -0.71
CA PHE A 122 11.56 4.50 0.27
C PHE A 122 12.11 4.50 1.69
N LYS A 123 11.38 5.19 2.56
CA LYS A 123 11.52 5.13 4.02
C LYS A 123 10.16 5.37 4.65
N ALA A 124 10.02 5.00 5.91
CA ALA A 124 8.80 5.21 6.67
C ALA A 124 9.05 6.11 7.89
N LYS A 125 8.05 6.90 8.28
CA LYS A 125 8.07 7.72 9.49
C LYS A 125 6.76 7.57 10.24
N HIS A 126 6.87 7.40 11.56
CA HIS A 126 5.73 7.37 12.45
C HIS A 126 5.07 8.75 12.55
N ILE A 127 3.74 8.80 12.46
CA ILE A 127 2.94 10.01 12.72
C ILE A 127 1.78 9.70 13.67
N VAL A 128 1.33 10.69 14.43
CA VAL A 128 0.16 10.53 15.32
C VAL A 128 -1.12 10.80 14.52
N GLY A 129 -1.96 9.78 14.36
CA GLY A 129 -3.31 9.91 13.80
C GLY A 129 -3.31 10.37 12.33
N ALA A 130 -2.87 9.50 11.42
CA ALA A 130 -2.93 9.79 9.98
C ALA A 130 -4.39 9.97 9.54
N LYS A 131 -4.78 11.18 9.14
CA LYS A 131 -6.09 11.40 8.52
C LYS A 131 -6.08 10.86 7.10
N ASN A 132 -6.37 9.58 6.94
CA ASN A 132 -6.40 8.91 5.65
C ASN A 132 -7.83 8.59 5.18
N ASN A 133 -8.74 9.56 5.32
CA ASN A 133 -10.18 9.36 5.10
C ASN A 133 -10.51 8.87 3.68
N ILE A 134 -9.69 9.22 2.67
CA ILE A 134 -9.86 8.77 1.29
C ILE A 134 -9.62 7.26 1.20
N ALA A 135 -8.45 6.80 1.64
CA ALA A 135 -8.13 5.38 1.60
C ALA A 135 -8.98 4.55 2.57
N ASP A 136 -9.38 5.11 3.73
CA ASP A 136 -10.36 4.49 4.64
C ASP A 136 -11.72 4.27 3.97
N ALA A 137 -12.21 5.25 3.20
CA ALA A 137 -13.44 5.05 2.44
C ALA A 137 -13.29 3.93 1.39
N LEU A 138 -12.13 3.86 0.72
CA LEU A 138 -11.83 2.81 -0.26
C LEU A 138 -11.69 1.42 0.38
N SER A 139 -10.95 1.30 1.49
CA SER A 139 -10.75 0.03 2.21
C SER A 139 -12.05 -0.58 2.73
N ARG A 140 -13.04 0.29 2.97
CA ARG A 140 -14.39 -0.06 3.42
C ARG A 140 -15.43 -0.13 2.30
N PHE A 141 -15.04 0.00 1.03
CA PHE A 141 -15.95 0.00 -0.13
C PHE A 141 -17.07 1.07 -0.08
N GLN A 142 -16.80 2.19 0.58
CA GLN A 142 -17.74 3.31 0.73
C GLN A 142 -17.61 4.30 -0.43
N LEU A 143 -17.93 3.88 -1.66
CA LEU A 143 -17.70 4.68 -2.88
C LEU A 143 -18.36 6.07 -2.85
N GLU A 144 -19.57 6.18 -2.30
CA GLU A 144 -20.25 7.47 -2.13
C GLU A 144 -19.47 8.44 -1.21
N LYS A 145 -18.90 7.92 -0.12
CA LYS A 145 -18.06 8.71 0.79
C LYS A 145 -16.75 9.09 0.10
N PHE A 146 -16.13 8.13 -0.60
CA PHE A 146 -14.90 8.36 -1.37
C PHE A 146 -15.09 9.47 -2.41
N LYS A 147 -16.14 9.43 -3.22
CA LYS A 147 -16.43 10.45 -4.24
C LYS A 147 -16.70 11.83 -3.66
N ARG A 148 -17.29 11.93 -2.45
CA ARG A 148 -17.39 13.22 -1.73
C ARG A 148 -16.04 13.75 -1.25
N LEU A 149 -15.14 12.85 -0.83
CA LEU A 149 -13.81 13.22 -0.31
C LEU A 149 -12.81 13.55 -1.44
N ALA A 150 -12.95 12.90 -2.60
CA ALA A 150 -12.10 13.07 -3.76
C ALA A 150 -12.95 13.24 -5.04
N PRO A 151 -13.63 14.38 -5.21
CA PRO A 151 -14.58 14.59 -6.32
C PRO A 151 -13.91 14.62 -7.70
N LEU A 152 -12.60 14.87 -7.75
CA LEU A 152 -11.81 14.86 -8.98
C LEU A 152 -11.14 13.50 -9.27
N ALA A 153 -11.40 12.47 -8.45
CA ALA A 153 -10.88 11.15 -8.69
C ALA A 153 -11.52 10.51 -9.94
N GLU A 154 -10.75 9.70 -10.66
CA GLU A 154 -11.20 8.98 -11.86
C GLU A 154 -12.48 8.17 -11.57
N ASP A 155 -13.35 8.03 -12.58
CA ASP A 155 -14.65 7.38 -12.41
C ASP A 155 -14.55 5.87 -12.23
N THR A 156 -13.53 5.26 -12.83
CA THR A 156 -13.27 3.82 -12.74
C THR A 156 -12.01 3.56 -11.92
N PRO A 157 -11.98 2.46 -11.14
CA PRO A 157 -10.76 2.04 -10.47
C PRO A 157 -9.72 1.54 -11.47
N GLU A 158 -8.45 1.58 -11.05
CA GLU A 158 -7.34 0.93 -11.73
C GLU A 158 -7.50 -0.60 -11.73
N ILE A 159 -7.03 -1.24 -12.79
CA ILE A 159 -7.05 -2.69 -12.92
C ILE A 159 -5.98 -3.29 -12.00
N ILE A 160 -6.40 -4.23 -11.16
CA ILE A 160 -5.49 -4.92 -10.24
C ILE A 160 -4.64 -5.93 -11.01
N PRO A 161 -3.29 -5.85 -10.96
CA PRO A 161 -2.44 -6.78 -11.67
C PRO A 161 -2.59 -8.23 -11.18
N GLN A 162 -2.62 -9.19 -12.11
CA GLN A 162 -2.75 -10.62 -11.77
C GLN A 162 -1.64 -11.11 -10.83
N GLU A 163 -0.42 -10.58 -11.00
CA GLU A 163 0.72 -10.86 -10.12
C GLU A 163 0.45 -10.52 -8.64
N PHE A 164 -0.33 -9.47 -8.37
CA PHE A 164 -0.71 -9.09 -7.01
C PHE A 164 -1.74 -10.08 -6.48
N ILE A 165 -2.77 -10.41 -7.28
CA ILE A 165 -3.81 -11.39 -6.92
C ILE A 165 -3.19 -12.75 -6.60
N ASP A 166 -2.27 -13.22 -7.45
CA ASP A 166 -1.56 -14.49 -7.27
C ASP A 166 -0.66 -14.50 -6.04
N LEU A 167 -0.07 -13.36 -5.68
CA LEU A 167 0.74 -13.24 -4.48
C LEU A 167 -0.14 -13.34 -3.24
N ILE A 168 -1.25 -12.59 -3.20
CA ILE A 168 -2.16 -12.55 -2.04
C ILE A 168 -2.83 -13.91 -1.83
N SER A 169 -3.19 -14.62 -2.90
CA SER A 169 -3.79 -15.95 -2.81
C SER A 169 -2.85 -17.02 -2.23
N LYS A 170 -1.53 -16.80 -2.31
CA LYS A 170 -0.49 -17.72 -1.80
C LYS A 170 0.01 -17.37 -0.40
N VAL A 171 -0.51 -16.32 0.23
CA VAL A 171 -0.08 -15.93 1.58
C VAL A 171 -0.39 -17.03 2.59
N LYS A 172 0.54 -17.29 3.51
CA LYS A 172 0.33 -18.25 4.60
C LYS A 172 -0.78 -17.77 5.54
N LEU A 173 -1.89 -18.51 5.58
CA LEU A 173 -3.10 -18.15 6.32
C LEU A 173 -3.03 -18.46 7.82
N THR A 174 -2.13 -19.35 8.23
CA THR A 174 -1.86 -19.74 9.62
C THR A 174 -0.42 -19.42 9.99
N ASP A 175 -0.11 -19.28 11.29
CA ASP A 175 1.24 -18.99 11.77
C ASP A 175 2.21 -20.18 11.67
#